data_AF-A0A1V5YAL2-F1
#
_entry.id   AF-A0A1V5YAL2-F1
#
_cell.length_a   1.000
_cell.length_b   1.000
_cell.length_c   1.000
_cell.angle_alpha   90.00
_cell.angle_beta   90.00
_cell.angle_gamma   90.00
#
_symmetry.space_group_name_H-M   'P 1'
#
loop_
_entity.id
_entity.type
_entity.pdbx_description
1 polymer ?
#
loop_
_entity_poly.entity_id
_entity_poly.type
_entity_poly.pdbx_seq_one_letter_code
_entity_poly.pdbx_strand_id
1 'polypeptide(L)'
;MLAHPRLVQHLVPGLAARGLRGIEAYYAGYTPEDIADLLGLAHKHGLIATGGSDFHGENIRPTSRLGGVAVPLQALVDLRACFEESRP
;
A
#
# COMPACT_ATOMS: atom_id res chain seq x y z
N MET A 1 -7.17 -0.24 -4.33
CA MET A 1 -5.76 -0.31 -3.88
C MET A 1 -5.04 -1.36 -4.73
N LEU A 2 -3.78 -1.13 -5.07
CA LEU A 2 -2.94 -2.15 -5.70
C LEU A 2 -1.98 -2.73 -4.65
N ALA A 3 -2.14 -4.03 -4.35
CA ALA A 3 -1.28 -4.76 -3.42
C ALA A 3 -0.01 -5.24 -4.12
N HIS A 4 1.08 -5.35 -3.36
CA HIS A 4 2.38 -5.82 -3.81
C HIS A 4 2.89 -5.20 -5.14
N PRO A 5 2.85 -3.86 -5.33
CA PRO A 5 3.08 -3.22 -6.63
C PRO A 5 4.56 -3.23 -7.11
N ARG A 6 5.51 -3.75 -6.32
CA ARG A 6 6.96 -3.64 -6.58
C ARG A 6 7.37 -4.05 -8.00
N LEU A 7 6.78 -5.10 -8.54
CA LEU A 7 7.09 -5.62 -9.89
C LEU A 7 6.26 -4.98 -11.01
N VAL A 8 5.24 -4.21 -10.66
CA VAL A 8 4.25 -3.64 -11.60
C VAL A 8 4.12 -2.12 -11.45
N GLN A 9 5.15 -1.45 -10.91
CA GLN A 9 5.18 0.01 -10.71
C GLN A 9 4.87 0.79 -12.00
N HIS A 10 5.28 0.26 -13.15
CA HIS A 10 5.03 0.85 -14.47
C HIS A 10 3.53 0.97 -14.82
N LEU A 11 2.66 0.18 -14.19
CA LEU A 11 1.19 0.27 -14.38
C LEU A 11 0.55 1.37 -13.52
N VAL A 12 1.21 1.80 -12.45
CA VAL A 12 0.64 2.72 -11.45
C VAL A 12 0.17 4.04 -12.06
N PRO A 13 0.91 4.73 -12.94
CA PRO A 13 0.44 5.98 -13.54
C PRO A 13 -0.87 5.81 -14.31
N GLY A 14 -0.98 4.74 -15.11
CA GLY A 14 -2.16 4.45 -15.90
C GLY A 14 -3.38 4.07 -15.04
N LEU A 15 -3.15 3.34 -13.95
CA LEU A 15 -4.20 2.99 -13.00
C LEU A 15 -4.64 4.20 -12.16
N ALA A 16 -3.71 5.05 -11.74
CA ALA A 16 -3.99 6.30 -11.02
C ALA A 16 -4.90 7.22 -11.85
N ALA A 17 -4.58 7.41 -13.14
CA ALA A 17 -5.41 8.17 -14.08
C ALA A 17 -6.83 7.59 -14.26
N ARG A 18 -7.06 6.33 -13.88
CA ARG A 18 -8.35 5.62 -13.97
C ARG A 18 -9.05 5.48 -12.62
N GLY A 19 -8.57 6.16 -11.58
CA GLY A 19 -9.22 6.20 -10.27
C GLY A 19 -8.63 5.25 -9.22
N LEU A 20 -7.45 4.66 -9.45
CA LEU A 20 -6.72 4.02 -8.36
C LEU A 20 -6.40 5.07 -7.29
N ARG A 21 -6.75 4.78 -6.02
CA ARG A 21 -6.59 5.72 -4.89
C ARG A 21 -5.45 5.38 -3.93
N GLY A 22 -4.81 4.22 -4.06
CA GLY A 22 -3.77 3.80 -3.11
C GLY A 22 -2.98 2.58 -3.56
N ILE A 23 -1.77 2.45 -3.04
CA ILE A 23 -0.83 1.36 -3.32
C ILE A 23 -0.17 0.88 -2.03
N GLU A 24 0.18 -0.40 -1.99
CA GLU A 24 0.92 -0.96 -0.87
C GLU A 24 2.40 -0.58 -0.95
N ALA A 25 2.84 0.27 -0.01
CA ALA A 25 4.23 0.70 0.14
C ALA A 25 4.92 0.03 1.33
N TYR A 26 4.17 -0.39 2.35
CA TYR A 26 4.72 -1.05 3.55
C TYR A 26 4.40 -2.55 3.52
N TYR A 27 5.42 -3.38 3.36
CA TYR A 27 5.30 -4.84 3.33
C TYR A 27 6.56 -5.49 3.90
N ALA A 28 6.42 -6.60 4.63
CA ALA A 28 7.55 -7.26 5.30
C ALA A 28 8.64 -7.75 4.32
N GLY A 29 8.26 -8.07 3.07
CA GLY A 29 9.18 -8.51 2.03
C GLY A 29 9.84 -7.37 1.25
N TYR A 30 9.63 -6.10 1.62
CA TYR A 30 10.24 -4.95 0.95
C TYR A 30 11.49 -4.48 1.70
N THR A 31 12.50 -4.11 0.93
CA THR A 31 13.68 -3.40 1.44
C THR A 31 13.32 -1.95 1.77
N PRO A 32 14.11 -1.25 2.61
CA PRO A 32 13.93 0.19 2.82
C PRO A 32 13.90 1.00 1.52
N GLU A 33 14.70 0.59 0.52
CA GLU A 33 14.74 1.18 -0.81
C GLU A 33 13.42 0.96 -1.56
N ASP A 34 12.89 -0.27 -1.57
CA ASP A 34 11.59 -0.57 -2.18
C ASP A 34 10.47 0.29 -1.55
N ILE A 35 10.47 0.44 -0.22
CA ILE A 35 9.51 1.27 0.50
C ILE A 35 9.66 2.73 0.06
N ALA A 36 10.88 3.27 0.04
CA ALA A 36 11.14 4.66 -0.35
C ALA A 36 10.68 4.94 -1.79
N ASP A 37 10.97 4.04 -2.73
CA ASP A 37 10.55 4.15 -4.14
C ASP A 37 9.02 4.16 -4.26
N LEU A 38 8.33 3.26 -3.55
CA LEU A 38 6.87 3.17 -3.57
C LEU A 38 6.21 4.36 -2.88
N LEU A 39 6.81 4.90 -1.81
CA LEU A 39 6.35 6.15 -1.19
C LEU A 39 6.51 7.34 -2.15
N GLY A 40 7.64 7.43 -2.85
CA GLY A 40 7.86 8.44 -3.89
C GLY A 40 6.85 8.33 -5.03
N LEU A 41 6.56 7.12 -5.48
CA LEU A 41 5.56 6.85 -6.51
C LEU A 41 4.15 7.20 -6.04
N ALA A 42 3.79 6.85 -4.80
CA ALA A 42 2.51 7.21 -4.20
C ALA A 42 2.34 8.72 -4.13
N HIS A 43 3.35 9.42 -3.59
CA HIS A 43 3.38 10.88 -3.50
C HIS A 43 3.23 11.55 -4.87
N LYS A 44 4.01 11.10 -5.87
CA LYS A 44 3.99 11.64 -7.23
C LYS A 44 2.60 11.57 -7.90
N HIS A 45 1.82 10.55 -7.58
CA HIS A 45 0.51 10.31 -8.20
C HIS A 45 -0.67 10.59 -7.28
N GLY A 46 -0.46 11.19 -6.10
CA GLY A 46 -1.52 11.50 -5.14
C GLY A 46 -2.24 10.24 -4.61
N LEU A 47 -1.50 9.13 -4.48
CA LEU A 47 -2.02 7.85 -4.01
C LEU A 47 -1.76 7.70 -2.51
N ILE A 48 -2.70 7.06 -1.82
CA ILE A 48 -2.56 6.72 -0.41
C ILE A 48 -1.57 5.56 -0.28
N ALA A 49 -0.50 5.77 0.50
CA ALA A 49 0.49 4.73 0.79
C ALA A 49 -0.03 3.83 1.93
N THR A 50 -0.26 2.56 1.62
CA THR A 50 -0.84 1.58 2.56
C THR A 50 0.11 0.44 2.83
N GLY A 51 -0.30 -0.50 3.68
CA GLY A 51 0.52 -1.64 4.05
C GLY A 51 -0.23 -2.76 4.71
N GLY A 52 0.42 -3.92 4.78
CA GLY A 52 -0.12 -5.11 5.41
C GLY A 52 0.93 -6.17 5.66
N SER A 53 0.61 -7.09 6.58
CA SER A 53 1.45 -8.27 6.86
C SER A 53 1.24 -9.40 5.84
N ASP A 54 0.15 -9.34 5.08
CA ASP A 54 -0.31 -10.43 4.20
C ASP A 54 -0.39 -11.77 4.95
N PHE A 55 -0.91 -11.73 6.18
CA PHE A 55 -1.00 -12.88 7.06
C PHE A 55 -1.98 -13.92 6.54
N HIS A 56 -1.50 -15.16 6.40
CA HIS A 56 -2.29 -16.31 5.96
C HIS A 56 -2.30 -17.46 7.00
N GLY A 57 -1.89 -17.20 8.23
CA GLY A 57 -1.71 -18.23 9.25
C GLY A 57 -0.26 -18.65 9.42
N GLU A 58 0.11 -18.98 10.65
CA GLU A 58 1.48 -19.37 11.04
C GLU A 58 1.98 -20.62 10.30
N ASN A 59 1.06 -21.52 9.92
CA ASN A 59 1.38 -22.74 9.17
C ASN A 59 1.57 -22.50 7.67
N ILE A 60 1.13 -21.36 7.12
CA ILE A 60 1.19 -21.05 5.68
C ILE A 60 2.37 -20.12 5.38
N ARG A 61 2.52 -19.05 6.17
CA ARG A 61 3.63 -18.10 6.06
C ARG A 61 4.17 -17.75 7.45
N PRO A 62 5.04 -18.59 8.02
CA PRO A 62 5.51 -18.44 9.40
C PRO A 62 6.22 -17.10 9.67
N THR A 63 6.82 -16.52 8.63
CA THR A 63 7.56 -15.25 8.71
C THR A 63 6.65 -14.02 8.63
N SER A 64 5.45 -14.16 8.05
CA SER A 64 4.43 -13.11 8.07
C SER A 64 3.69 -13.21 9.40
N ARG A 65 3.97 -12.30 10.33
CA ARG A 65 3.22 -12.21 11.59
C ARG A 65 2.05 -11.25 11.44
N LEU A 66 0.88 -11.61 12.00
CA LEU A 66 -0.25 -10.71 12.05
C LEU A 66 0.15 -9.41 12.78
N GLY A 67 -0.07 -8.26 12.13
CA GLY A 67 0.36 -6.96 12.66
C GLY A 67 1.88 -6.73 12.67
N GLY A 68 2.67 -7.60 12.04
CA GLY A 68 4.13 -7.52 12.02
C GLY A 68 4.71 -6.44 11.09
N VAL A 69 3.87 -5.69 10.38
CA VAL A 69 4.26 -4.58 9.51
C VAL A 69 3.71 -3.28 10.09
N ALA A 70 4.60 -2.36 10.45
CA ALA A 70 4.22 -1.04 10.91
C ALA A 70 3.77 -0.20 9.70
N VAL A 71 2.54 0.30 9.75
CA VAL A 71 1.97 1.20 8.74
C VAL A 71 1.63 2.51 9.46
N PRO A 72 2.00 3.69 8.92
CA PRO A 72 1.65 4.95 9.55
C PRO A 72 0.13 5.09 9.71
N LEU A 73 -0.31 5.60 10.86
CA LEU A 73 -1.73 5.85 11.13
C LEU A 73 -2.36 6.78 10.08
N GLN A 74 -1.54 7.66 9.46
CA GLN A 74 -1.98 8.53 8.37
C GLN A 74 -2.64 7.75 7.22
N ALA A 75 -2.16 6.53 6.91
CA ALA A 75 -2.79 5.70 5.89
C ALA A 75 -4.27 5.40 6.21
N LEU A 76 -4.60 5.17 7.49
CA LEU A 76 -5.99 4.96 7.93
C LEU A 76 -6.81 6.26 7.84
N VAL A 77 -6.22 7.39 8.22
CA VAL A 77 -6.87 8.71 8.14
C VAL A 77 -7.22 9.04 6.69
N ASP A 78 -6.27 8.87 5.77
CA ASP A 78 -6.46 9.17 4.35
C ASP A 78 -7.47 8.21 3.70
N LEU A 79 -7.41 6.92 4.04
CA LEU A 79 -8.41 5.94 3.58
C LEU A 79 -9.82 6.29 4.05
N ARG A 80 -9.95 6.76 5.30
CA ARG A 80 -11.25 7.18 5.84
C ARG A 80 -11.76 8.42 5.11
N ALA A 81 -10.93 9.44 4.93
CA ALA A 81 -11.30 10.64 4.17
C ALA A 81 -11.72 10.28 2.73
N CYS A 82 -10.92 9.47 2.03
CA CYS A 82 -11.23 8.97 0.69
C CYS A 82 -12.57 8.24 0.62
N PHE A 83 -12.93 7.46 1.66
CA PHE A 83 -14.23 6.78 1.74
C PHE A 83 -15.39 7.77 1.89
N GLU A 84 -15.27 8.77 2.77
CA GLU A 84 -16.31 9.77 2.97
C GLU A 84 -16.52 10.64 1.72
N GLU A 85 -15.45 11.02 1.01
CA GLU A 85 -15.51 11.73 -0.28
C GLU A 85 -16.24 10.95 -1.37
N SER A 86 -16.18 9.61 -1.30
CA SER A 86 -16.75 8.72 -2.31
C SER A 86 -18.20 8.34 -1.99
N ARG A 87 -18.77 8.85 -0.88
CA ARG A 87 -20.19 8.64 -0.57
C ARG A 87 -21.07 9.44 -1.53
N PRO A 88 -22.15 8.84 -2.05
CA PRO A 88 -23.16 9.56 -2.82
C PRO A 88 -23.95 10.56 -1.97
#